data_AF-A0A6B3BID1-F1
#
_entry.id   AF-A0A6B3BID1-F1
#
_cell.length_a   1.000
_cell.length_b   1.000
_cell.length_c   1.000
_cell.angle_alpha   90.00
_cell.angle_beta   90.00
_cell.angle_gamma   90.00
#
_symmetry.space_group_name_H-M   'P 1'
#
loop_
_entity.id
_entity.type
_entity.pdbx_description
1 polymer ?
#
loop_
_entity_poly.entity_id
_entity_poly.type
_entity_poly.pdbx_seq_one_letter_code
_entity_poly.pdbx_strand_id
1 'polypeptide(L)'
;VAAALGAAADAVAVTDPATAAEAIRLLRKQDAGRAALLLGGVRRAGDGAPEPVVPAGTPAVADLVSGPVELVAAVRRLVRDMVVVATLEDAEDLVAAHPELTAVTGEGDLLSAHFAHGGSAGAPSLLEVQASVDEAAAELDGLAVRCTGLAEAQRLAAARRTESAALVEELGERRRAAERERSGVAQQLGRLAGQARGAAGEAERMDASAT
;
A
#
# COMPACT_ATOMS: atom_id res chain seq x y z
N VAL A 1 -7.91 -8.79 -17.73
CA VAL A 1 -8.96 -7.91 -18.30
C VAL A 1 -8.49 -7.20 -19.56
N ALA A 2 -7.32 -6.54 -19.58
CA ALA A 2 -6.80 -5.88 -20.78
C ALA A 2 -6.75 -6.81 -22.01
N ALA A 3 -6.17 -8.01 -21.85
CA ALA A 3 -6.14 -9.03 -22.89
C ALA A 3 -7.53 -9.39 -23.43
N ALA A 4 -8.52 -9.58 -22.54
CA ALA A 4 -9.91 -9.89 -22.91
C ALA A 4 -10.57 -8.78 -23.76
N LEU A 5 -10.21 -7.51 -23.50
CA LEU A 5 -10.70 -6.38 -24.29
C LEU A 5 -9.96 -6.24 -25.62
N GLY A 6 -8.71 -6.69 -25.70
CA GLY A 6 -7.87 -6.57 -26.87
C GLY A 6 -7.79 -5.11 -27.34
N ALA A 7 -8.09 -4.87 -28.62
CA ALA A 7 -8.10 -3.51 -29.19
C ALA A 7 -9.08 -2.55 -28.50
N ALA A 8 -10.08 -3.06 -27.77
CA ALA A 8 -11.01 -2.21 -27.02
C ALA A 8 -10.42 -1.64 -25.72
N ALA A 9 -9.28 -2.17 -25.24
CA ALA A 9 -8.59 -1.64 -24.06
C ALA A 9 -8.13 -0.18 -24.28
N ASP A 10 -7.79 0.18 -25.51
CA ASP A 10 -7.33 1.51 -25.91
C ASP A 10 -8.40 2.27 -26.73
N ALA A 11 -9.67 1.82 -26.70
CA ALA A 11 -10.72 2.42 -27.52
C ALA A 11 -11.22 3.76 -26.97
N VAL A 12 -11.56 4.67 -27.89
CA VAL A 12 -12.21 5.94 -27.55
C VAL A 12 -13.72 5.73 -27.47
N ALA A 13 -14.32 6.10 -26.35
CA ALA A 13 -15.77 6.05 -26.17
C ALA A 13 -16.48 7.09 -27.05
N VAL A 14 -17.51 6.65 -27.78
CA VAL A 14 -18.37 7.49 -28.62
C VAL A 14 -19.84 7.15 -28.35
N THR A 15 -20.72 8.10 -28.62
CA THR A 15 -22.15 8.01 -28.29
C THR A 15 -22.87 6.98 -29.15
N ASP A 16 -22.57 6.91 -30.45
CA ASP A 16 -23.37 6.16 -31.40
C ASP A 16 -22.59 5.75 -32.66
N PRO A 17 -23.13 4.81 -33.47
CA PRO A 17 -22.50 4.35 -34.71
C PRO A 17 -22.27 5.44 -35.76
N ALA A 18 -23.12 6.48 -35.81
CA ALA A 18 -22.97 7.55 -36.80
C ALA A 18 -21.71 8.38 -36.49
N THR A 19 -21.54 8.75 -35.22
CA THR A 19 -20.34 9.43 -34.71
C THR A 19 -19.08 8.60 -34.96
N ALA A 20 -19.15 7.28 -34.72
CA ALA A 20 -18.03 6.38 -35.00
C ALA A 20 -17.65 6.36 -36.50
N ALA A 21 -18.65 6.28 -37.37
CA ALA A 21 -18.44 6.29 -38.81
C ALA A 21 -17.90 7.64 -39.33
N GLU A 22 -18.26 8.75 -38.70
CA GLU A 22 -17.69 10.07 -38.98
C GLU A 22 -16.22 10.15 -38.55
N ALA A 23 -15.89 9.70 -37.34
CA ALA A 23 -14.52 9.64 -36.86
C ALA A 23 -13.62 8.79 -37.77
N ILE A 24 -14.09 7.61 -38.21
CA ILE A 24 -13.35 6.75 -39.15
C ILE A 24 -13.15 7.45 -40.51
N ARG A 25 -14.18 8.13 -41.03
CA ARG A 25 -14.07 8.90 -42.27
C ARG A 25 -13.07 10.05 -42.15
N LEU A 26 -13.02 10.71 -40.99
CA LEU A 26 -12.05 11.78 -40.70
C LEU A 26 -10.62 11.24 -40.66
N LEU A 27 -10.38 10.14 -39.94
CA LEU A 27 -9.06 9.48 -39.87
C LEU A 27 -8.56 9.12 -41.27
N ARG A 28 -9.43 8.57 -42.12
CA ARG A 28 -9.08 8.26 -43.52
C ARG A 28 -8.78 9.51 -44.34
N LYS A 29 -9.60 10.56 -44.20
CA LYS A 29 -9.42 11.82 -44.95
C LYS A 29 -8.10 12.52 -44.59
N GLN A 30 -7.65 12.37 -43.35
CA GLN A 30 -6.44 13.02 -42.83
C GLN A 30 -5.22 12.10 -42.80
N ASP A 31 -5.33 10.86 -43.25
CA ASP A 31 -4.29 9.82 -43.13
C ASP A 31 -3.76 9.68 -41.68
N ALA A 32 -4.66 9.80 -40.71
CA ALA A 32 -4.33 9.87 -39.28
C ALA A 32 -4.28 8.49 -38.59
N GLY A 33 -4.11 7.41 -39.36
CA GLY A 33 -4.00 6.05 -38.82
C GLY A 33 -5.33 5.37 -38.50
N ARG A 34 -5.30 4.47 -37.50
CA ARG A 34 -6.44 3.64 -37.07
C ARG A 34 -6.72 3.85 -35.58
N ALA A 35 -7.99 3.73 -35.21
CA ALA A 35 -8.44 3.79 -33.83
C ALA A 35 -9.51 2.73 -33.57
N ALA A 36 -9.59 2.24 -32.33
CA ALA A 36 -10.73 1.49 -31.84
C ALA A 36 -11.73 2.46 -31.20
N LEU A 37 -13.03 2.22 -31.40
CA LEU A 37 -14.10 3.08 -30.90
C LEU A 37 -15.11 2.22 -30.14
N LEU A 38 -15.43 2.61 -28.90
CA LEU A 38 -16.40 1.91 -28.05
C LEU A 38 -17.72 2.66 -28.03
N LEU A 39 -18.82 1.98 -28.35
CA LEU A 39 -20.14 2.59 -28.55
C LEU A 39 -20.98 2.51 -27.27
N GLY A 40 -21.06 3.60 -26.51
CA GLY A 40 -21.73 3.62 -25.21
C GLY A 40 -23.24 3.89 -25.24
N GLY A 41 -23.80 4.46 -26.32
CA GLY A 41 -25.18 4.99 -26.32
C GLY A 41 -26.26 4.07 -26.89
N VAL A 42 -25.95 2.84 -27.33
CA VAL A 42 -26.97 1.97 -27.92
C VAL A 42 -27.62 1.09 -26.85
N ARG A 43 -28.60 1.62 -26.11
CA ARG A 43 -29.64 0.76 -25.52
C ARG A 43 -30.64 0.42 -26.61
N ARG A 44 -30.44 -0.67 -27.35
CA ARG A 44 -31.56 -1.27 -28.09
C ARG A 44 -32.47 -1.95 -27.08
N ALA A 45 -33.72 -1.49 -27.01
CA ALA A 45 -34.79 -2.25 -26.38
C ALA A 45 -34.89 -3.60 -27.10
N GLY A 46 -34.46 -4.69 -26.46
CA GLY A 46 -34.49 -6.05 -27.03
C GLY A 46 -33.29 -6.95 -26.78
N ASP A 47 -32.21 -6.48 -26.13
CA ASP A 47 -30.98 -7.28 -25.90
C ASP A 47 -31.09 -8.31 -24.75
N GLY A 48 -32.22 -9.01 -24.67
CA GLY A 48 -32.38 -10.22 -23.85
C GLY A 48 -31.68 -11.42 -24.46
N ALA A 49 -30.40 -11.29 -24.81
CA ALA A 49 -29.60 -12.46 -25.15
C ALA A 49 -29.43 -13.28 -23.85
N PRO A 50 -29.73 -14.59 -23.83
CA PRO A 50 -29.75 -15.41 -22.62
C PRO A 50 -28.38 -15.35 -21.93
N GLU A 51 -28.32 -14.92 -20.66
CA GLU A 51 -27.04 -14.76 -19.94
C GLU A 51 -26.15 -16.00 -20.16
N PRO A 52 -24.86 -15.79 -20.49
CA PRO A 52 -23.94 -16.89 -20.70
C PRO A 52 -23.95 -17.76 -19.45
N VAL A 53 -24.08 -19.07 -19.65
CA VAL A 53 -24.03 -20.04 -18.56
C VAL A 53 -22.56 -20.21 -18.20
N VAL A 54 -22.08 -19.36 -17.30
CA VAL A 54 -20.73 -19.48 -16.75
C VAL A 54 -20.75 -20.62 -15.70
N PRO A 55 -19.81 -21.57 -15.76
CA PRO A 55 -19.71 -22.63 -14.75
C PRO A 55 -19.63 -22.04 -13.33
N ALA A 56 -20.35 -22.67 -12.40
CA ALA A 56 -20.40 -22.20 -11.03
C ALA A 56 -19.00 -22.18 -10.40
N GLY A 57 -18.58 -21.04 -9.86
CA GLY A 57 -17.29 -20.86 -9.21
C GLY A 57 -16.20 -20.23 -10.07
N THR A 58 -16.45 -20.00 -11.37
CA THR A 58 -15.46 -19.34 -12.25
C THR A 58 -15.86 -17.89 -12.52
N PRO A 59 -15.00 -16.90 -12.19
CA PRO A 59 -15.35 -15.49 -12.34
C PRO A 59 -15.46 -15.08 -13.81
N ALA A 60 -16.60 -14.50 -14.20
CA ALA A 60 -16.77 -13.91 -15.52
C ALA A 60 -15.98 -12.62 -15.64
N VAL A 61 -15.36 -12.36 -16.80
CA VAL A 61 -14.64 -11.09 -17.03
C VAL A 61 -15.59 -9.88 -16.89
N ALA A 62 -16.86 -10.05 -17.28
CA ALA A 62 -17.89 -9.02 -17.17
C ALA A 62 -18.14 -8.52 -15.74
N ASP A 63 -17.92 -9.36 -14.74
CA ASP A 63 -18.14 -9.04 -13.32
C ASP A 63 -16.98 -8.25 -12.71
N LEU A 64 -15.81 -8.27 -13.37
CA LEU A 64 -14.62 -7.52 -12.96
C LEU A 64 -14.63 -6.06 -13.47
N VAL A 65 -15.63 -5.69 -14.27
CA VAL A 65 -15.72 -4.35 -14.89
C VAL A 65 -16.76 -3.50 -14.17
N SER A 66 -16.34 -2.30 -13.76
CA SER A 66 -17.16 -1.28 -13.11
C SER A 66 -16.93 0.09 -13.75
N GLY A 67 -17.93 0.98 -13.70
CA GLY A 67 -17.86 2.32 -14.31
C GLY A 67 -19.23 2.89 -14.70
N PRO A 68 -19.28 3.95 -15.52
CA PRO A 68 -20.52 4.52 -16.05
C PRO A 68 -21.36 3.48 -16.79
N VAL A 69 -22.66 3.44 -16.51
CA VAL A 69 -23.57 2.36 -16.94
C VAL A 69 -23.60 2.18 -18.46
N GLU A 70 -23.49 3.28 -19.20
CA GLU A 70 -23.47 3.32 -20.67
C GLU A 70 -22.25 2.60 -21.24
N LEU A 71 -21.08 2.78 -20.64
CA LEU A 71 -19.83 2.15 -21.07
C LEU A 71 -19.73 0.71 -20.60
N VAL A 72 -20.11 0.45 -19.34
CA VAL A 72 -20.06 -0.90 -18.77
C VAL A 72 -20.97 -1.85 -19.56
N ALA A 73 -22.15 -1.41 -20.00
CA ALA A 73 -23.02 -2.23 -20.83
C ALA A 73 -22.35 -2.63 -22.16
N ALA A 74 -21.63 -1.70 -22.80
CA ALA A 74 -20.89 -1.98 -24.04
C ALA A 74 -19.72 -2.94 -23.79
N VAL A 75 -18.95 -2.73 -22.71
CA VAL A 75 -17.82 -3.58 -22.35
C VAL A 75 -18.29 -4.99 -21.99
N ARG A 76 -19.33 -5.13 -21.15
CA ARG A 76 -19.88 -6.43 -20.76
C ARG A 76 -20.40 -7.23 -21.95
N ARG A 77 -20.87 -6.57 -23.00
CA ARG A 77 -21.22 -7.24 -24.26
C ARG A 77 -19.98 -7.82 -24.94
N LEU A 78 -18.88 -7.06 -24.97
CA LEU A 78 -17.64 -7.48 -25.63
C LEU A 78 -16.99 -8.70 -24.95
N VAL A 79 -17.06 -8.76 -23.62
CA VAL A 79 -16.43 -9.82 -22.80
C VAL A 79 -17.43 -10.85 -22.28
N ARG A 80 -18.62 -10.93 -22.89
CA ARG A 80 -19.77 -11.67 -22.37
C ARG A 80 -19.46 -13.15 -22.13
N ASP A 81 -18.88 -13.80 -23.12
CA ASP A 81 -18.61 -15.25 -23.09
C ASP A 81 -17.17 -15.53 -22.60
N MET A 82 -16.57 -14.58 -21.88
CA MET A 82 -15.18 -14.66 -21.41
C MET A 82 -15.12 -14.91 -19.90
N VAL A 83 -14.31 -15.89 -19.51
CA VAL A 83 -14.22 -16.41 -18.16
C VAL A 83 -12.77 -16.44 -17.71
N VAL A 84 -12.50 -15.99 -16.49
CA VAL A 84 -11.13 -15.96 -15.94
C VAL A 84 -10.78 -17.33 -15.36
N VAL A 85 -9.64 -17.86 -15.78
CA VAL A 85 -9.06 -19.12 -15.30
C VAL A 85 -7.67 -18.88 -14.73
N ALA A 86 -7.20 -19.79 -13.86
CA ALA A 86 -5.90 -19.61 -13.21
C ALA A 86 -4.75 -19.98 -14.16
N THR A 87 -4.87 -21.08 -14.90
CA THR A 87 -3.80 -21.58 -15.78
C THR A 87 -4.29 -21.90 -17.19
N LEU A 88 -3.34 -22.18 -18.09
CA LEU A 88 -3.65 -22.59 -19.46
C LEU A 88 -4.23 -24.02 -19.50
N GLU A 89 -3.83 -24.89 -18.58
CA GLU A 89 -4.42 -26.21 -18.41
C GLU A 89 -5.91 -26.11 -18.01
N ASP A 90 -6.24 -25.22 -17.06
CA ASP A 90 -7.64 -24.93 -16.71
C ASP A 90 -8.42 -24.36 -17.90
N ALA A 91 -7.75 -23.57 -18.75
CA ALA A 91 -8.33 -23.02 -19.97
C ALA A 91 -8.70 -24.12 -20.97
N GLU A 92 -7.80 -25.09 -21.16
CA GLU A 92 -8.03 -26.24 -22.05
C GLU A 92 -9.21 -27.08 -21.56
N ASP A 93 -9.24 -27.42 -20.27
CA ASP A 93 -10.33 -28.19 -19.66
C ASP A 93 -11.68 -27.47 -19.79
N LEU A 94 -11.69 -26.15 -19.53
CA LEU A 94 -12.89 -25.32 -19.66
C LEU A 94 -13.42 -25.32 -21.09
N VAL A 95 -12.56 -25.07 -22.08
CA VAL A 95 -12.96 -24.98 -23.49
C VAL A 95 -13.38 -26.35 -24.04
N ALA A 96 -12.78 -27.44 -23.56
CA ALA A 96 -13.19 -28.80 -23.91
C ALA A 96 -14.60 -29.12 -23.41
N ALA A 97 -14.95 -28.69 -22.19
CA ALA A 97 -16.27 -28.87 -21.61
C ALA A 97 -17.32 -27.88 -22.17
N HIS A 98 -16.90 -26.66 -22.49
CA HIS A 98 -17.74 -25.54 -22.91
C HIS A 98 -17.14 -24.83 -24.14
N PRO A 99 -17.30 -25.39 -25.35
CA PRO A 99 -16.73 -24.83 -26.58
C PRO A 99 -17.21 -23.42 -26.93
N GLU A 100 -18.33 -22.98 -26.35
CA GLU A 100 -18.90 -21.64 -26.50
C GLU A 100 -18.18 -20.55 -25.70
N LEU A 101 -17.36 -20.93 -24.71
CA LEU A 101 -16.67 -19.98 -23.84
C LEU A 101 -15.25 -19.65 -24.34
N THR A 102 -14.76 -18.49 -23.89
CA THR A 102 -13.36 -18.08 -24.02
C THR A 102 -12.74 -17.99 -22.63
N ALA A 103 -11.73 -18.82 -22.38
CA ALA A 103 -10.93 -18.76 -21.18
C ALA A 103 -9.90 -17.62 -21.28
N VAL A 104 -9.70 -16.89 -20.18
CA VAL A 104 -8.74 -15.79 -20.04
C VAL A 104 -7.86 -16.06 -18.83
N THR A 105 -6.55 -16.19 -19.02
CA THR A 105 -5.61 -16.39 -17.91
C THR A 105 -5.23 -15.06 -17.24
N GLY A 106 -4.66 -15.14 -16.04
CA GLY A 106 -4.10 -13.96 -15.34
C GLY A 106 -2.92 -13.32 -16.10
N GLU A 107 -2.18 -14.11 -16.87
CA GLU A 107 -1.05 -13.66 -17.70
C GLU A 107 -1.50 -13.01 -19.03
N GLY A 108 -2.80 -13.05 -19.33
CA GLY A 108 -3.36 -12.43 -20.53
C GLY A 108 -3.47 -13.36 -21.73
N ASP A 109 -3.35 -14.67 -21.55
CA ASP A 109 -3.66 -15.63 -22.60
C ASP A 109 -5.17 -15.80 -22.76
N LEU A 110 -5.60 -15.97 -24.00
CA LEU A 110 -6.98 -16.23 -24.41
C LEU A 110 -7.04 -17.58 -25.12
N LEU A 111 -7.98 -18.42 -24.73
CA LEU A 111 -8.23 -19.70 -25.39
C LEU A 111 -9.74 -19.91 -25.60
N SER A 112 -10.13 -20.27 -26.81
CA SER A 112 -11.49 -20.67 -27.18
C SER A 112 -11.42 -21.84 -28.15
N ALA A 113 -12.57 -22.45 -28.48
CA ALA A 113 -12.60 -23.61 -29.37
C ALA A 113 -12.05 -23.33 -30.79
N HIS A 114 -12.01 -22.07 -31.22
CA HIS A 114 -11.67 -21.68 -32.59
C HIS A 114 -10.61 -20.58 -32.70
N PHE A 115 -10.14 -20.05 -31.57
CA PHE A 115 -9.20 -18.94 -31.52
C PHE A 115 -8.36 -19.01 -30.25
N ALA A 116 -7.07 -18.72 -30.36
CA ALA A 116 -6.15 -18.59 -29.24
C ALA A 116 -5.23 -17.39 -29.45
N HIS A 117 -4.91 -16.69 -28.37
CA HIS A 117 -3.96 -15.58 -28.36
C HIS A 117 -3.17 -15.63 -27.05
N GLY A 118 -1.86 -15.52 -27.12
CA GLY A 118 -1.01 -15.64 -25.94
C GLY A 118 0.46 -15.68 -26.30
N GLY A 119 1.30 -15.75 -25.28
CA GLY A 119 2.76 -15.77 -25.42
C GLY A 119 3.46 -14.82 -24.47
N SER A 120 4.74 -14.54 -24.74
CA SER A 120 5.51 -13.62 -23.89
C SER A 120 4.93 -12.22 -23.89
N ALA A 121 5.02 -11.54 -22.75
CA ALA A 121 4.51 -10.18 -22.56
C ALA A 121 4.98 -9.25 -23.69
N GLY A 122 4.01 -8.66 -24.39
CA GLY A 122 4.23 -7.60 -25.36
C GLY A 122 4.46 -6.25 -24.70
N ALA A 123 4.39 -5.16 -25.49
CA ALA A 123 4.31 -3.83 -24.91
C ALA A 123 3.00 -3.70 -24.10
N PRO A 124 3.04 -3.11 -22.90
CA PRO A 124 1.84 -2.96 -22.07
C PRO A 124 0.81 -2.06 -22.77
N SER A 125 -0.46 -2.41 -22.58
CA SER A 125 -1.61 -1.60 -22.98
C SER A 125 -1.71 -0.32 -22.15
N LEU A 126 -2.44 0.69 -22.63
CA LEU A 126 -2.62 1.94 -21.88
C LEU A 126 -3.31 1.68 -20.53
N LEU A 127 -4.23 0.71 -20.50
CA LEU A 127 -4.92 0.30 -19.29
C LEU A 127 -3.96 -0.25 -18.23
N GLU A 128 -2.99 -1.07 -18.62
CA GLU A 128 -1.98 -1.62 -17.71
C GLU A 128 -1.02 -0.55 -17.20
N VAL A 129 -0.62 0.39 -18.06
CA VAL A 129 0.18 1.55 -17.65
C VAL A 129 -0.60 2.41 -16.65
N GLN A 130 -1.87 2.70 -16.92
CA GLN A 130 -2.70 3.49 -16.02
C GLN A 130 -2.91 2.78 -14.67
N ALA A 131 -3.18 1.47 -14.68
CA ALA A 131 -3.29 0.68 -13.47
C ALA A 131 -2.00 0.73 -12.62
N SER A 132 -0.84 0.67 -13.28
CA SER A 132 0.46 0.78 -12.60
C SER A 132 0.67 2.16 -11.97
N VAL A 133 0.22 3.23 -12.65
CA VAL A 133 0.26 4.60 -12.11
C VAL A 133 -0.68 4.74 -10.91
N ASP A 134 -1.89 4.22 -11.01
CA ASP A 134 -2.89 4.28 -9.93
C ASP A 134 -2.43 3.49 -8.70
N GLU A 135 -1.84 2.31 -8.90
CA GLU A 135 -1.22 1.51 -7.84
C GLU A 135 -0.08 2.26 -7.16
N ALA A 136 0.85 2.81 -7.94
CA ALA A 136 1.95 3.60 -7.40
C ALA A 136 1.48 4.83 -6.62
N ALA A 137 0.41 5.49 -7.08
CA ALA A 137 -0.20 6.62 -6.37
C ALA A 137 -0.77 6.18 -5.01
N ALA A 138 -1.50 5.06 -4.97
CA ALA A 138 -2.05 4.51 -3.73
C ALA A 138 -0.94 4.09 -2.74
N GLU A 139 0.15 3.50 -3.23
CA GLU A 139 1.31 3.16 -2.40
C GLU A 139 1.99 4.40 -1.82
N LEU A 140 2.13 5.47 -2.61
CA LEU A 140 2.68 6.75 -2.17
C LEU A 140 1.83 7.38 -1.05
N ASP A 141 0.50 7.37 -1.20
CA ASP A 141 -0.41 7.85 -0.17
C ASP A 141 -0.28 7.04 1.13
N GLY A 142 -0.21 5.71 1.02
CA GLY A 142 0.04 4.84 2.17
C GLY A 142 1.39 5.10 2.85
N LEU A 143 2.44 5.35 2.07
CA LEU A 143 3.76 5.73 2.59
C LEU A 143 3.72 7.08 3.30
N ALA A 144 3.05 8.08 2.75
CA ALA A 144 2.94 9.41 3.35
C ALA A 144 2.31 9.34 4.76
N VAL A 145 1.23 8.56 4.92
CA VAL A 145 0.59 8.34 6.23
C VAL A 145 1.56 7.71 7.23
N ARG A 146 2.32 6.69 6.82
CA ARG A 146 3.33 6.04 7.69
C ARG A 146 4.44 7.00 8.09
N CYS A 147 4.94 7.80 7.15
CA CYS A 147 5.98 8.80 7.42
C CYS A 147 5.52 9.82 8.46
N THR A 148 4.30 10.34 8.34
CA THR A 148 3.73 11.27 9.34
C THR A 148 3.63 10.61 10.70
N GLY A 149 3.13 9.36 10.78
CA GLY A 149 3.04 8.63 12.04
C GLY A 149 4.41 8.40 12.71
N LEU A 150 5.42 8.04 11.92
CA LEU A 150 6.79 7.84 12.41
C LEU A 150 7.43 9.16 12.87
N ALA A 151 7.21 10.26 12.15
CA ALA A 151 7.71 11.58 12.52
C ALA A 151 7.13 12.07 13.86
N GLU A 152 5.82 11.85 14.08
CA GLU A 152 5.17 12.14 15.36
C GLU A 152 5.75 11.28 16.49
N ALA A 153 5.89 9.97 16.27
CA ALA A 153 6.46 9.05 17.25
C ALA A 153 7.91 9.43 17.61
N GLN A 154 8.72 9.82 16.62
CA GLN A 154 10.09 10.29 16.82
C GLN A 154 10.12 11.58 17.66
N ARG A 155 9.22 12.54 17.38
CA ARG A 155 9.12 13.79 18.14
C ARG A 155 8.77 13.54 19.60
N LEU A 156 7.78 12.68 19.86
CA LEU A 156 7.38 12.31 21.21
C LEU A 156 8.51 11.58 21.96
N ALA A 157 9.20 10.66 21.29
CA ALA A 157 10.35 9.98 21.88
C ALA A 157 11.51 10.94 22.20
N ALA A 158 11.76 11.92 21.32
CA ALA A 158 12.76 12.96 21.56
C ALA A 158 12.40 13.84 22.77
N ALA A 159 11.13 14.24 22.90
CA ALA A 159 10.65 15.01 24.05
C ALA A 159 10.85 14.24 25.37
N ARG A 160 10.43 12.96 25.42
CA ARG A 160 10.64 12.10 26.61
C ARG A 160 12.11 11.94 26.97
N ARG A 161 12.99 11.82 25.97
CA ARG A 161 14.44 11.73 26.19
C ARG A 161 14.98 13.01 26.82
N THR A 162 14.56 14.17 26.33
CA THR A 162 14.97 15.48 26.89
C THR A 162 14.50 15.63 28.33
N GLU A 163 13.24 15.31 28.63
CA GLU A 163 12.69 15.36 29.99
C GLU A 163 13.44 14.42 30.94
N SER A 164 13.71 13.19 30.50
CA SER A 164 14.46 12.21 31.29
C SER A 164 15.89 12.66 31.56
N ALA A 165 16.56 13.27 30.57
CA ALA A 165 17.90 13.81 30.73
C ALA A 165 17.95 14.93 31.77
N ALA A 166 16.98 15.86 31.71
CA ALA A 166 16.86 16.95 32.68
C ALA A 166 16.66 16.41 34.12
N LEU A 167 15.81 15.39 34.28
CA LEU A 167 15.59 14.75 35.59
C LEU A 167 16.87 14.10 36.13
N VAL A 168 17.65 13.44 35.27
CA VAL A 168 18.94 12.83 35.65
C VAL A 168 19.94 13.90 36.12
N GLU A 169 20.02 15.03 35.44
CA GLU A 169 20.88 16.15 35.84
C GLU A 169 20.48 16.72 37.20
N GLU A 170 19.18 16.98 37.40
CA GLU A 170 18.63 17.48 38.67
C GLU A 170 18.93 16.52 39.84
N LEU A 171 18.64 15.22 39.67
CA LEU A 171 18.94 14.21 40.67
C LEU A 171 20.44 14.10 40.94
N GLY A 172 21.26 14.26 39.90
CA GLY A 172 22.72 14.31 40.01
C GLY A 172 23.23 15.50 40.83
N GLU A 173 22.59 16.66 40.72
CA GLU A 173 22.88 17.84 41.56
C GLU A 173 22.49 17.63 43.01
N ARG A 174 21.26 17.16 43.26
CA ARG A 174 20.75 16.85 44.61
C ARG A 174 21.64 15.84 45.32
N ARG A 175 22.05 14.76 44.62
CA ARG A 175 22.99 13.77 45.17
C ARG A 175 24.33 14.37 45.53
N ARG A 176 24.91 15.22 44.67
CA ARG A 176 26.18 15.91 44.94
C ARG A 176 26.08 16.85 46.14
N ALA A 177 24.95 17.53 46.32
CA ALA A 177 24.70 18.38 47.49
C ALA A 177 24.65 17.56 48.78
N ALA A 178 23.86 16.48 48.81
CA ALA A 178 23.76 15.57 49.95
C ALA A 178 25.13 14.94 50.31
N GLU A 179 25.93 14.58 49.31
CA GLU A 179 27.27 14.01 49.54
C GLU A 179 28.23 15.01 50.20
N ARG A 180 28.16 16.29 49.81
CA ARG A 180 28.94 17.37 50.43
C ARG A 180 28.53 17.58 51.88
N GLU A 181 27.23 17.60 52.16
CA GLU A 181 26.70 17.72 53.52
C GLU A 181 27.16 16.56 54.40
N ARG A 182 27.00 15.32 53.92
CA ARG A 182 27.46 14.10 54.60
C ARG A 182 28.96 14.14 54.90
N SER A 183 29.76 14.54 53.91
CA SER A 183 31.22 14.69 54.08
C SER A 183 31.56 15.76 55.13
N GLY A 184 30.82 16.88 55.14
CA GLY A 184 30.96 17.93 56.16
C GLY A 184 30.67 17.44 57.58
N VAL A 185 29.59 16.69 57.77
CA VAL A 185 29.22 16.07 59.06
C VAL A 185 30.29 15.07 59.49
N ALA A 186 30.75 14.19 58.60
CA ALA A 186 31.81 13.22 58.91
C ALA A 186 33.11 13.91 59.37
N GLN A 187 33.50 15.01 58.73
CA GLN A 187 34.66 15.80 59.15
C GLN A 187 34.47 16.45 60.51
N GLN A 188 33.28 16.99 60.81
CA GLN A 188 32.96 17.56 62.12
C GLN A 188 33.06 16.49 63.23
N LEU A 189 32.46 15.32 63.00
CA LEU A 189 32.55 14.18 63.91
C LEU A 189 34.00 13.74 64.13
N GLY A 190 34.80 13.67 63.06
CA GLY A 190 36.22 13.35 63.14
C GLY A 190 37.01 14.35 64.00
N ARG A 191 36.75 15.65 63.85
CA ARG A 191 37.39 16.70 64.68
C ARG A 191 36.98 16.58 66.15
N LEU A 192 35.69 16.45 66.44
CA LEU A 192 35.18 16.32 67.82
C LEU A 192 35.73 15.06 68.52
N ALA A 193 35.78 13.93 67.81
CA ALA A 193 36.38 12.69 68.32
C ALA A 193 37.89 12.85 68.58
N GLY A 194 38.59 13.61 67.73
CA GLY A 194 39.99 13.97 67.94
C GLY A 194 40.19 14.81 69.20
N GLN A 195 39.38 15.85 69.39
CA GLN A 195 39.39 16.70 70.59
C GLN A 195 39.10 15.91 71.86
N ALA A 196 38.09 15.02 71.84
CA ALA A 196 37.74 14.18 72.97
C ALA A 196 38.89 13.23 73.38
N ARG A 197 39.56 12.61 72.40
CA ARG A 197 40.74 11.76 72.67
C ARG A 197 41.93 12.53 73.23
N GLY A 198 42.18 13.74 72.72
CA GLY A 198 43.20 14.64 73.27
C GLY A 198 42.94 14.93 74.75
N ALA A 199 41.75 15.45 75.05
CA ALA A 199 41.34 15.78 76.41
C ALA A 199 41.40 14.59 77.37
N ALA A 200 40.99 13.39 76.93
CA ALA A 200 41.13 12.16 77.71
C ALA A 200 42.60 11.84 78.00
N GLY A 201 43.48 11.93 77.00
CA GLY A 201 44.92 11.73 77.19
C GLY A 201 45.59 12.79 78.07
N GLU A 202 45.13 14.05 78.05
CA GLU A 202 45.59 15.07 79.01
C GLU A 202 45.17 14.72 80.45
N ALA A 203 43.93 14.27 80.66
CA ALA A 203 43.44 13.87 81.98
C ALA A 203 44.25 12.71 82.56
N GLU A 204 44.50 11.66 81.76
CA GLU A 204 45.34 10.51 82.16
C GLU A 204 46.76 10.94 82.57
N ARG A 205 47.36 11.90 81.85
CA ARG A 205 48.69 12.42 82.19
C ARG A 205 48.68 13.25 83.48
N MET A 206 47.62 14.05 83.71
CA MET A 206 47.48 14.81 84.96
C MET A 206 47.34 13.88 86.16
N ASP A 207 46.52 12.84 86.07
CA ASP A 207 46.36 11.83 87.13
C ASP A 207 47.68 11.12 87.43
N ALA A 208 48.43 10.70 86.40
CA ALA A 208 49.73 10.05 86.57
C ALA A 208 50.81 10.96 87.17
N SER A 209 50.66 12.29 87.06
CA SER A 209 51.59 13.27 87.64
C SER A 209 51.22 13.72 89.06
N ALA A 210 50.01 13.41 89.52
CA ALA A 210 49.49 13.80 90.83
C ALA A 210 49.70 12.72 91.92
N THR A 211 50.13 11.52 91.53
CA THR A 211 50.55 10.40 92.40
C THR A 211 52.06 10.29 92.49
#